data_AF-A0A725BHS5-F1
#
_entry.id   AF-A0A725BHS5-F1
#
_cell.length_a   1.000
_cell.length_b   1.000
_cell.length_c   1.000
_cell.angle_alpha   90.00
_cell.angle_beta   90.00
_cell.angle_gamma   90.00
#
_symmetry.space_group_name_H-M   'P 1'
#
loop_
_entity.id
_entity.type
_entity.pdbx_description
1 polymer ?
#
loop_
_entity_poly.entity_id
_entity_poly.type
_entity_poly.pdbx_seq_one_letter_code
_entity_poly.pdbx_strand_id
1 'polypeptide(L)'
;MRDHVAGRYAKALFDLALEHHVLEQAEADVRTLGEVLHATPELASVLDNPSISAEELKQVLQTSFTGFNSIVLNTLLVMVENDRAAEIVTLPEHFIALLNEHRNVATAIVT
;
A
#
# COMPACT_ATOMS: atom_id res chain seq x y z
N MET A 1 -2.67 -16.82 -7.45
CA MET A 1 -1.68 -15.94 -8.08
C MET A 1 -2.17 -14.48 -7.95
N ARG A 2 -2.26 -14.00 -6.71
CA ARG A 2 -2.67 -12.61 -6.39
C ARG A 2 -1.40 -11.77 -6.08
N ASP A 3 -0.51 -12.33 -5.27
CA ASP A 3 0.89 -11.89 -4.98
C ASP A 3 1.65 -11.08 -6.04
N HIS A 4 1.58 -11.46 -7.31
CA HIS A 4 2.40 -10.82 -8.35
C HIS A 4 1.94 -9.40 -8.70
N VAL A 5 0.67 -9.06 -8.49
CA VAL A 5 0.14 -7.72 -8.79
C VAL A 5 0.45 -6.77 -7.63
N ALA A 6 0.12 -7.17 -6.40
CA ALA A 6 0.43 -6.42 -5.19
C ALA A 6 1.94 -6.11 -5.09
N GLY A 7 2.81 -7.08 -5.39
CA GLY A 7 4.26 -6.88 -5.41
C GLY A 7 4.74 -5.81 -6.41
N ARG A 8 4.09 -5.68 -7.58
CA ARG A 8 4.42 -4.64 -8.56
C ARG A 8 4.04 -3.25 -8.07
N TYR A 9 2.85 -3.11 -7.47
CA TYR A 9 2.41 -1.84 -6.88
C TYR A 9 3.24 -1.46 -5.66
N ALA A 10 3.57 -2.43 -4.80
CA ALA A 10 4.45 -2.21 -3.66
C ALA A 10 5.84 -1.74 -4.10
N LYS A 11 6.40 -2.33 -5.16
CA LYS A 11 7.67 -1.87 -5.74
C LYS A 11 7.57 -0.46 -6.31
N ALA A 12 6.50 -0.15 -7.05
CA ALA A 12 6.29 1.19 -7.58
C ALA A 12 6.16 2.24 -6.45
N LEU A 13 5.43 1.92 -5.39
CA LEU A 13 5.32 2.77 -4.20
C LEU A 13 6.67 2.97 -3.52
N PHE A 14 7.46 1.90 -3.39
CA PHE A 14 8.78 1.94 -2.78
C PHE A 14 9.77 2.80 -3.58
N ASP A 15 9.86 2.59 -4.90
CA ASP A 15 10.69 3.41 -5.80
C ASP A 15 10.27 4.89 -5.73
N LEU A 16 8.97 5.19 -5.74
CA LEU A 16 8.46 6.57 -5.65
C LEU A 16 8.75 7.19 -4.27
N ALA A 17 8.62 6.43 -3.19
CA ALA A 17 8.92 6.91 -1.85
C ALA A 17 10.42 7.19 -1.65
N LEU A 18 11.29 6.40 -2.28
CA LEU A 18 12.73 6.67 -2.34
C LEU A 18 13.04 7.94 -3.14
N GLU A 19 12.50 8.06 -4.36
CA GLU A 19 12.74 9.20 -5.26
C GLU A 19 12.30 10.53 -4.64
N HIS A 20 11.19 10.51 -3.89
CA HIS A 20 10.65 11.69 -3.21
C HIS A 20 11.19 11.90 -1.79
N HIS A 21 12.10 11.06 -1.30
CA HIS A 21 12.65 11.13 0.06
C HIS A 21 11.57 11.08 1.17
N VAL A 22 10.50 10.33 0.94
CA VAL A 22 9.39 10.15 1.91
C VAL A 22 9.25 8.72 2.39
N LEU A 23 10.32 7.92 2.28
CA LEU A 23 10.29 6.49 2.59
C LEU A 23 9.86 6.21 4.03
N GLU A 24 10.30 7.01 5.00
CA GLU A 24 9.93 6.85 6.41
C GLU A 24 8.44 7.13 6.66
N GLN A 25 7.89 8.19 6.03
CA GLN A 25 6.46 8.49 6.13
C GLN A 25 5.63 7.40 5.43
N ALA A 26 6.04 6.98 4.24
CA ALA A 26 5.37 5.91 3.50
C ALA A 26 5.39 4.58 4.28
N GLU A 27 6.49 4.25 4.96
CA GLU A 27 6.55 3.09 5.84
C GLU A 27 5.56 3.17 7.00
N ALA A 28 5.47 4.34 7.66
CA ALA A 28 4.52 4.54 8.75
C ALA A 28 3.07 4.35 8.26
N ASP A 29 2.72 5.01 7.15
CA ASP A 29 1.38 4.92 6.55
C ASP A 29 1.04 3.49 6.14
N VAL A 30 1.98 2.79 5.48
CA VAL A 30 1.77 1.41 5.02
C VAL A 30 1.65 0.43 6.19
N ARG A 31 2.37 0.65 7.30
CA ARG A 31 2.16 -0.13 8.52
C ARG A 31 0.79 0.10 9.11
N THR A 32 0.38 1.36 9.25
CA THR A 32 -0.95 1.71 9.74
C THR A 32 -2.04 1.12 8.84
N LEU A 33 -1.85 1.12 7.52
CA LEU A 33 -2.75 0.46 6.58
C LEU A 33 -2.92 -1.03 6.90
N GLY A 34 -1.80 -1.75 7.07
CA GLY A 34 -1.82 -3.16 7.43
C GLY A 34 -2.52 -3.43 8.76
N GLU A 35 -2.27 -2.60 9.78
CA GLU A 35 -2.94 -2.70 11.08
C GLU A 35 -4.45 -2.47 10.97
N VAL A 36 -4.88 -1.44 10.23
CA VAL A 36 -6.30 -1.13 10.02
C VAL A 36 -7.01 -2.25 9.28
N LEU A 37 -6.38 -2.80 8.23
CA LEU A 37 -6.93 -3.91 7.45
C LEU A 37 -7.09 -5.18 8.31
N HIS A 38 -6.13 -5.44 9.21
CA HIS A 38 -6.20 -6.59 10.11
C HIS A 38 -7.22 -6.37 11.24
N ALA A 39 -7.32 -5.16 11.77
CA ALA A 39 -8.31 -4.80 12.79
C ALA A 39 -9.75 -4.69 12.25
N THR A 40 -9.90 -4.43 10.95
CA THR A 40 -11.19 -4.15 10.30
C THR A 40 -11.42 -5.10 9.12
N PRO A 41 -11.82 -6.36 9.38
CA PRO A 41 -12.08 -7.35 8.31
C PRO A 41 -13.22 -6.93 7.36
N GLU A 42 -14.11 -6.06 7.83
CA GLU A 42 -15.17 -5.45 7.00
C GLU A 42 -14.59 -4.60 5.86
N LEU A 43 -13.48 -3.87 6.12
CA LEU A 43 -12.81 -3.07 5.10
C LEU A 43 -12.18 -3.96 4.01
N ALA A 44 -11.57 -5.08 4.40
CA ALA A 44 -11.05 -6.06 3.44
C ALA A 44 -12.18 -6.66 2.57
N SER A 45 -13.35 -6.90 3.16
CA SER A 45 -14.52 -7.41 2.45
C SER A 45 -15.07 -6.38 1.45
N VAL A 46 -15.07 -5.09 1.82
CA VAL A 46 -15.43 -3.96 0.94
C VAL A 46 -14.47 -3.88 -0.25
N LEU A 47 -13.16 -4.04 -0.03
CA LEU A 47 -12.14 -3.99 -1.07
C LEU A 47 -12.20 -5.17 -2.06
N ASP A 48 -12.69 -6.33 -1.64
CA ASP A 48 -12.88 -7.51 -2.51
C ASP A 48 -14.29 -7.53 -3.16
N ASN A 49 -15.19 -6.62 -2.78
CA ASN A 49 -16.58 -6.63 -3.27
C ASN A 49 -16.70 -5.96 -4.66
N PRO A 50 -16.99 -6.71 -5.73
CA PRO A 50 -17.13 -6.17 -7.08
C PRO A 50 -18.42 -5.36 -7.28
N SER A 51 -19.35 -5.38 -6.32
CA SER A 51 -20.61 -4.64 -6.40
C SER A 51 -20.44 -3.16 -6.04
N ILE A 52 -19.31 -2.78 -5.45
CA ILE A 52 -19.02 -1.41 -5.04
C ILE A 52 -18.30 -0.71 -6.18
N SER A 53 -18.78 0.48 -6.54
CA SER A 53 -18.19 1.24 -7.63
C SER A 53 -16.77 1.71 -7.28
N ALA A 54 -15.89 1.81 -8.28
CA ALA A 54 -14.53 2.33 -8.08
C ALA A 54 -14.54 3.74 -7.45
N GLU A 55 -15.51 4.59 -7.80
CA GLU A 55 -15.67 5.92 -7.18
C GLU A 55 -16.00 5.83 -5.68
N GLU A 56 -16.90 4.95 -5.28
CA GLU A 56 -17.26 4.77 -3.86
C GLU A 56 -16.06 4.26 -3.06
N LEU A 57 -15.31 3.29 -3.60
CA LEU A 57 -14.08 2.79 -2.98
C LEU A 57 -13.02 3.89 -2.83
N LYS A 58 -12.82 4.71 -3.87
CA LYS A 58 -11.91 5.86 -3.79
C LYS A 58 -12.33 6.82 -2.69
N GLN A 59 -13.62 7.12 -2.58
CA GLN A 59 -14.12 7.99 -1.51
C GLN A 59 -13.84 7.41 -0.13
N VAL A 60 -14.15 6.12 0.08
CA VAL A 60 -13.89 5.42 1.35
C VAL A 60 -12.41 5.49 1.72
N LEU A 61 -11.50 5.22 0.77
CA LEU A 61 -10.06 5.30 1.01
C LEU A 61 -9.61 6.73 1.33
N GLN A 62 -10.11 7.73 0.61
CA GLN A 62 -9.77 9.13 0.85
C GLN A 62 -10.24 9.61 2.22
N THR A 63 -11.46 9.28 2.65
CA THR A 63 -11.95 9.68 3.99
C THR A 63 -11.29 8.89 5.11
N SER A 64 -10.98 7.61 4.90
CA SER A 64 -10.36 6.76 5.92
C SER A 64 -8.88 7.09 6.14
N PHE A 65 -8.18 7.51 5.08
CA PHE A 65 -6.73 7.72 5.08
C PHE A 65 -6.32 9.15 4.73
N THR A 66 -7.12 10.15 5.12
CA THR A 66 -6.84 11.59 4.88
C THR A 66 -5.48 12.07 5.39
N GLY A 67 -4.91 11.41 6.41
CA GLY A 67 -3.62 11.76 7.01
C GLY A 67 -2.40 11.11 6.34
N PHE A 68 -2.61 10.21 5.38
CA PHE A 68 -1.50 9.53 4.71
C PHE A 68 -0.78 10.46 3.73
N ASN A 69 0.47 10.13 3.45
CA ASN A 69 1.24 10.74 2.40
C ASN A 69 0.51 10.59 1.05
N SER A 70 0.50 11.66 0.26
CA SER A 70 -0.16 11.69 -1.04
C SER A 70 0.32 10.59 -1.99
N ILE A 71 1.58 10.16 -1.90
CA ILE A 71 2.13 9.06 -2.70
C ILE A 71 1.46 7.72 -2.35
N VAL A 72 1.31 7.43 -1.05
CA VAL A 72 0.64 6.22 -0.56
C VAL A 72 -0.82 6.25 -0.99
N LEU A 73 -1.52 7.35 -0.70
CA LEU A 73 -2.93 7.49 -1.04
C LEU A 73 -3.17 7.35 -2.56
N ASN A 74 -2.36 8.04 -3.38
CA ASN A 74 -2.48 7.94 -4.84
C ASN A 74 -2.23 6.51 -5.34
N THR A 75 -1.31 5.77 -4.73
CA THR A 75 -1.07 4.37 -5.10
C THR A 75 -2.31 3.52 -4.85
N LEU A 76 -2.97 3.69 -3.71
CA LEU A 76 -4.21 2.99 -3.38
C LEU A 76 -5.32 3.34 -4.38
N LEU A 77 -5.46 4.61 -4.73
CA LEU A 77 -6.45 5.06 -5.72
C LEU A 77 -6.19 4.44 -7.10
N VAL A 78 -4.94 4.40 -7.55
CA VAL A 78 -4.56 3.78 -8.83
C VAL A 78 -4.87 2.28 -8.82
N MET A 79 -4.67 1.58 -7.71
CA MET A 79 -5.06 0.17 -7.61
C MET A 79 -6.56 -0.03 -7.75
N VAL A 80 -7.37 0.84 -7.13
CA VAL A 80 -8.83 0.82 -7.31
C VAL A 80 -9.23 1.09 -8.77
N GLU A 81 -8.59 2.05 -9.43
CA GLU A 81 -8.85 2.34 -10.86
C GLU A 81 -8.56 1.18 -11.80
N ASN A 82 -7.60 0.33 -11.42
CA ASN A 82 -7.20 -0.83 -12.20
C ASN A 82 -7.97 -2.11 -11.84
N ASP A 83 -9.06 -2.00 -11.06
CA ASP A 83 -9.84 -3.15 -10.57
C ASP A 83 -8.99 -4.09 -9.68
N ARG A 84 -8.00 -3.52 -8.96
CA ARG A 84 -7.05 -4.24 -8.08
C ARG A 84 -7.22 -3.89 -6.61
N ALA A 85 -8.42 -3.45 -6.21
CA ALA A 85 -8.71 -3.08 -4.82
C ALA A 85 -8.47 -4.24 -3.83
N ALA A 86 -8.81 -5.48 -4.21
CA ALA A 86 -8.56 -6.67 -3.39
C ALA A 86 -7.07 -6.89 -3.06
N GLU A 87 -6.17 -6.46 -3.95
CA GLU A 87 -4.72 -6.62 -3.79
C GLU A 87 -4.12 -5.60 -2.81
N ILE A 88 -4.89 -4.60 -2.38
CA ILE A 88 -4.48 -3.64 -1.35
C ILE A 88 -4.21 -4.37 -0.03
N VAL A 89 -4.90 -5.48 0.23
CA VAL A 89 -4.77 -6.25 1.48
C VAL A 89 -3.36 -6.81 1.66
N THR A 90 -2.71 -7.22 0.58
CA THR A 90 -1.36 -7.82 0.60
C THR A 90 -0.25 -6.81 0.28
N LEU A 91 -0.59 -5.59 -0.14
CA LEU A 91 0.39 -4.54 -0.44
C LEU A 91 1.32 -4.23 0.74
N PRO A 92 0.85 -4.10 2.00
CA PRO A 92 1.73 -3.81 3.13
C PRO A 92 2.83 -4.84 3.32
N GLU A 93 2.51 -6.13 3.16
CA GLU A 93 3.48 -7.22 3.32
C GLU A 93 4.62 -7.10 2.30
N HIS A 94 4.28 -6.86 1.03
CA HIS A 94 5.27 -6.68 -0.03
C HIS A 94 6.13 -5.43 0.16
N PHE A 95 5.52 -4.31 0.56
CA PHE A 95 6.26 -3.06 0.78
C PHE A 95 7.25 -3.19 1.94
N ILE A 96 6.83 -3.81 3.06
CA ILE A 96 7.70 -4.04 4.20
C ILE A 96 8.83 -5.02 3.86
N ALA A 97 8.57 -6.04 3.03
CA ALA A 97 9.61 -6.93 2.54
C ALA A 97 10.69 -6.18 1.74
N LEU A 98 10.29 -5.29 0.82
CA LEU A 98 11.22 -4.44 0.05
C LEU A 98 12.01 -3.49 0.94
N LEU A 99 11.35 -2.89 1.93
CA LEU A 99 11.98 -1.99 2.90
C LEU A 99 13.03 -2.72 3.75
N ASN A 100 12.73 -3.93 4.20
CA ASN A 100 13.66 -4.77 4.94
C ASN A 100 14.86 -5.18 4.07
N GLU A 101 14.63 -5.54 2.81
CA GLU A 101 15.70 -5.85 1.86
C GLU A 101 16.62 -4.63 1.65
N HIS A 102 16.05 -3.46 1.39
CA HIS A 102 16.79 -2.21 1.25
C HIS A 102 17.61 -1.85 2.50
N ARG A 103 17.03 -2.02 3.70
CA ARG A 103 17.74 -1.80 4.96
C ARG A 103 18.84 -2.82 5.20
N ASN A 104 18.62 -4.09 4.87
CA ASN A 104 19.62 -5.14 5.03
C ASN A 104 20.82 -4.90 4.09
N VAL A 105 20.57 -4.44 2.87
CA VAL A 105 21.62 -3.98 1.94
C VAL A 105 22.34 -2.75 2.48
N ALA A 106 21.62 -1.75 3.00
CA ALA A 106 22.22 -0.55 3.57
C ALA A 106 23.08 -0.84 4.82
N THR A 107 22.69 -1.84 5.62
CA THR A 107 23.42 -2.27 6.82
C THR A 107 24.63 -3.13 6.47
N ALA A 108 24.63 -3.80 5.31
CA ALA A 108 25.73 -4.65 4.86
C ALA A 108 26.92 -3.89 4.26
N ILE A 109 26.86 -2.56 4.11
CA ILE A 109 27.98 -1.73 3.66
C ILE A 109 28.81 -1.26 4.86
N VAL A 110 29.46 -2.19 5.55
CA VAL A 110 30.62 -1.91 6.41
C VAL A 110 31.64 -3.01 6.18
N THR A 111 32.56 -2.76 5.24
CA THR A 111 34.02 -3.04 5.24
C THR A 111 34.52 -3.16 3.80
#